data_AF-A0A9D8XRP5-F1
#
_entry.id   AF-A0A9D8XRP5-F1
#
_cell.length_a   1.000
_cell.length_b   1.000
_cell.length_c   1.000
_cell.angle_alpha   90.00
_cell.angle_beta   90.00
_cell.angle_gamma   90.00
#
_symmetry.space_group_name_H-M   'P 1'
#
loop_
_entity.id
_entity.type
_entity.pdbx_description
1 polymer ?
#
loop_
_entity_poly.entity_id
_entity_poly.type
_entity_poly.pdbx_seq_one_letter_code
_entity_poly.pdbx_strand_id
1 'polypeptide(L)'
;EYFLDKTKGRLPISYCDLQSPLNNLSNIIDTCQFYLDFCLEPEQILQAMDRVADLTIDYTRIQQEMIGDALVKPGHGFSSSRVFNGLGLSDDSMTMLSPDLYADLCLPAMVKLGNAFGGTVFHSCGNWSGKKDLVAGIENLRMADGAFSLATDPGANPTEGYADTFANTGIVLNTRIVGSAELVLQKVRELWKPGMKLIVVTYCETPAEQAMLYDKIHEICQ
;
A
#
# COMPACT_ATOMS: atom_id res chain seq x y z
N GLU A 1 -16.58 17.52 2.15
CA GLU A 1 -16.85 18.79 2.87
C GLU A 1 -17.03 18.64 4.39
N TYR A 2 -17.84 17.70 4.89
CA TYR A 2 -18.12 17.54 6.33
C TYR A 2 -16.88 17.61 7.24
N PHE A 3 -15.83 16.84 6.96
CA PHE A 3 -14.62 16.83 7.80
C PHE A 3 -13.87 18.16 7.81
N LEU A 4 -13.83 18.88 6.69
CA LEU A 4 -13.23 20.22 6.63
C LEU A 4 -14.01 21.22 7.47
N ASP A 5 -15.35 21.17 7.43
CA ASP A 5 -16.19 22.03 8.27
C ASP A 5 -15.94 21.75 9.76
N LYS A 6 -15.89 20.48 10.17
CA LYS A 6 -15.70 20.12 11.58
C LYS A 6 -14.31 20.40 12.10
N THR A 7 -13.29 20.21 11.27
CA THR A 7 -11.89 20.43 11.66
C THR A 7 -11.41 21.86 11.40
N LYS A 8 -12.19 22.66 10.66
CA LYS A 8 -11.81 23.98 10.15
C LYS A 8 -10.47 23.96 9.40
N GLY A 9 -10.19 22.85 8.69
CA GLY A 9 -8.94 22.62 7.96
C GLY A 9 -7.69 22.49 8.84
N ARG A 10 -7.83 22.36 10.16
CA ARG A 10 -6.70 22.31 11.10
C ARG A 10 -6.11 20.92 11.25
N LEU A 11 -6.86 19.88 10.88
CA LEU A 11 -6.37 18.51 10.88
C LEU A 11 -5.97 18.11 9.45
N PRO A 12 -4.86 17.36 9.30
CA PRO A 12 -4.55 16.73 8.03
C PRO A 12 -5.68 15.80 7.60
N ILE A 13 -6.00 15.81 6.30
CA ILE A 13 -7.00 14.94 5.69
C ILE A 13 -6.33 14.27 4.50
N SER A 14 -6.45 12.96 4.38
CA SER A 14 -5.98 12.25 3.20
C SER A 14 -7.11 11.96 2.22
N TYR A 15 -6.77 11.40 1.06
CA TYR A 15 -7.75 10.74 0.21
C TYR A 15 -8.52 9.67 0.99
N CYS A 16 -9.71 9.34 0.52
CA CYS A 16 -10.43 8.16 0.99
C CYS A 16 -9.63 6.89 0.75
N ASP A 17 -10.14 5.79 1.30
CA ASP A 17 -9.68 4.46 0.93
C ASP A 17 -9.94 4.25 -0.58
N LEU A 18 -8.88 4.03 -1.36
CA LEU A 18 -8.95 3.78 -2.80
C LEU A 18 -8.48 2.36 -3.08
N GLN A 19 -9.24 1.69 -3.95
CA GLN A 19 -8.98 0.35 -4.44
C GLN A 19 -8.26 0.43 -5.79
N SER A 20 -7.42 -0.55 -6.11
CA SER A 20 -6.76 -0.67 -7.41
C SER A 20 -7.80 -0.87 -8.53
N PRO A 21 -7.45 -0.64 -9.81
CA PRO A 21 -8.31 -1.02 -10.91
C PRO A 21 -8.71 -2.50 -10.87
N LEU A 22 -7.79 -3.38 -10.45
CA LEU A 22 -8.02 -4.81 -10.28
C LEU A 22 -9.12 -5.09 -9.25
N ASN A 23 -9.03 -4.51 -8.05
CA ASN A 23 -10.07 -4.70 -7.04
C ASN A 23 -11.42 -4.07 -7.42
N ASN A 24 -11.41 -2.92 -8.09
CA ASN A 24 -12.65 -2.31 -8.56
C ASN A 24 -13.37 -3.22 -9.58
N LEU A 25 -12.64 -3.76 -10.57
CA LEU A 25 -13.25 -4.67 -11.54
C LEU A 25 -13.74 -5.97 -10.90
N SER A 26 -13.00 -6.53 -9.92
CA SER A 26 -13.45 -7.73 -9.21
C SER A 26 -14.74 -7.52 -8.39
N ASN A 27 -15.10 -6.26 -8.09
CA ASN A 27 -16.36 -5.91 -7.43
C ASN A 27 -17.51 -5.63 -8.42
N ILE A 28 -17.20 -5.37 -9.69
CA ILE A 28 -18.19 -5.05 -10.74
C ILE A 28 -18.57 -6.33 -11.52
N ILE A 29 -17.59 -7.17 -11.80
CA ILE A 29 -17.72 -8.38 -12.61
C ILE A 29 -17.89 -9.56 -11.67
N ASP A 30 -18.76 -10.52 -12.03
CA ASP A 30 -18.85 -11.79 -11.31
C ASP A 30 -17.45 -12.42 -11.14
N THR A 31 -17.14 -12.88 -9.93
CA THR A 31 -15.78 -13.31 -9.59
C THR A 31 -15.26 -14.46 -10.47
N CYS A 32 -16.12 -15.43 -10.81
CA CYS A 32 -15.71 -16.55 -11.67
C CYS A 32 -15.43 -16.06 -13.09
N GLN A 33 -16.31 -15.23 -13.63
CA GLN A 33 -16.13 -14.64 -14.96
C GLN A 33 -14.88 -13.76 -14.99
N PHE A 34 -14.68 -12.92 -13.98
CA PHE A 34 -13.55 -12.01 -13.88
C PHE A 34 -12.21 -12.73 -14.03
N TYR A 35 -11.99 -13.83 -13.30
CA TYR A 35 -10.75 -14.59 -13.42
C TYR A 35 -10.65 -15.42 -14.71
N LEU A 36 -11.78 -15.85 -15.30
CA LEU A 36 -11.77 -16.49 -16.62
C LEU A 36 -11.36 -15.49 -17.73
N ASP A 37 -11.80 -14.24 -17.63
CA ASP A 37 -11.53 -13.20 -18.64
C ASP A 37 -10.05 -12.82 -18.73
N PHE A 38 -9.25 -13.02 -17.67
CA PHE A 38 -7.79 -12.91 -17.77
C PHE A 38 -7.19 -13.87 -18.81
N CYS A 39 -7.83 -15.02 -19.02
CA CYS A 39 -7.39 -16.04 -19.97
C CYS A 39 -8.12 -15.93 -21.31
N LEU A 40 -9.41 -15.64 -21.27
CA LEU A 40 -10.28 -15.68 -22.45
C LEU A 40 -10.35 -14.35 -23.18
N GLU A 41 -10.27 -13.24 -22.45
CA GLU A 41 -10.53 -11.89 -22.97
C GLU A 41 -9.50 -10.85 -22.45
N PRO A 42 -8.18 -11.11 -22.52
CA PRO A 42 -7.15 -10.26 -21.90
C PRO A 42 -7.13 -8.82 -22.42
N GLU A 43 -7.47 -8.61 -23.71
CA GLU A 43 -7.58 -7.27 -24.28
C GLU A 43 -8.73 -6.47 -23.66
N GLN A 44 -9.86 -7.13 -23.35
CA GLN A 44 -10.99 -6.48 -22.70
C GLN A 44 -10.67 -6.14 -21.25
N ILE A 45 -9.93 -7.01 -20.54
CA ILE A 45 -9.41 -6.73 -19.20
C ILE A 45 -8.51 -5.49 -19.21
N LEU A 46 -7.56 -5.40 -20.15
CA LEU A 46 -6.70 -4.23 -20.28
C LEU A 46 -7.49 -2.93 -20.50
N GLN A 47 -8.46 -2.96 -21.42
CA GLN A 47 -9.32 -1.80 -21.70
C GLN A 47 -10.17 -1.40 -20.48
N ALA A 48 -10.72 -2.38 -19.77
CA ALA A 48 -11.51 -2.15 -18.56
C ALA A 48 -10.65 -1.55 -17.44
N MET A 49 -9.45 -2.10 -17.20
CA MET A 49 -8.49 -1.61 -16.20
C MET A 49 -8.09 -0.16 -16.51
N ASP A 50 -7.77 0.14 -17.76
CA ASP A 50 -7.38 1.48 -18.20
C ASP A 50 -8.52 2.50 -18.00
N ARG A 51 -9.75 2.08 -18.30
CA ARG A 51 -10.94 2.93 -18.11
C ARG A 51 -11.22 3.20 -16.63
N VAL A 52 -11.09 2.19 -15.77
CA VAL A 52 -11.24 2.36 -14.32
C VAL A 52 -10.14 3.25 -13.77
N ALA A 53 -8.91 3.15 -14.26
CA ALA A 53 -7.83 4.05 -13.87
C ALA A 53 -8.17 5.52 -14.21
N ASP A 54 -8.69 5.81 -15.41
CA ASP A 54 -9.11 7.18 -15.78
C ASP A 54 -10.21 7.72 -14.86
N LEU A 55 -11.24 6.92 -14.60
CA LEU A 55 -12.33 7.31 -13.71
C LEU A 55 -11.83 7.55 -12.27
N THR A 56 -10.88 6.74 -11.81
CA THR A 56 -10.28 6.89 -10.48
C THR A 56 -9.39 8.14 -10.41
N ILE A 57 -8.68 8.47 -11.48
CA ILE A 57 -7.92 9.74 -11.59
C ILE A 57 -8.86 10.93 -11.47
N ASP A 58 -9.96 10.95 -12.22
CA ASP A 58 -10.91 12.05 -12.20
C ASP A 58 -11.58 12.19 -10.82
N TYR A 59 -12.00 11.06 -10.23
CA TYR A 59 -12.54 11.03 -8.87
C TYR A 59 -11.53 11.55 -7.83
N THR A 60 -10.27 11.16 -7.93
CA THR A 60 -9.23 11.55 -6.98
C THR A 60 -8.85 13.02 -7.13
N ARG A 61 -8.90 13.59 -8.35
CA ARG A 61 -8.71 15.04 -8.56
C ARG A 61 -9.81 15.85 -7.87
N ILE A 62 -11.06 15.40 -7.95
CA ILE A 62 -12.17 16.03 -7.22
C ILE A 62 -11.91 15.99 -5.72
N GLN A 63 -11.48 14.85 -5.17
CA GLN A 63 -11.09 14.77 -3.75
C GLN A 63 -9.95 15.74 -3.41
N GLN A 64 -8.92 15.80 -4.25
CA GLN A 64 -7.77 16.69 -4.05
C GLN A 64 -8.19 18.16 -3.98
N GLU A 65 -9.04 18.60 -4.91
CA GLU A 65 -9.59 19.96 -4.97
C GLU A 65 -10.47 20.26 -3.75
N MET A 66 -11.33 19.31 -3.36
CA MET A 66 -12.20 19.48 -2.20
C MET A 66 -11.43 19.56 -0.89
N ILE A 67 -10.35 18.79 -0.72
CA ILE A 67 -9.53 18.76 0.50
C ILE A 67 -8.63 20.01 0.61
N GLY A 68 -8.07 20.47 -0.52
CA GLY A 68 -7.21 21.65 -0.56
C GLY A 68 -5.96 21.53 0.32
N ASP A 69 -5.62 22.61 1.03
CA ASP A 69 -4.39 22.74 1.83
C ASP A 69 -4.27 21.76 3.02
N ALA A 70 -5.38 21.14 3.41
CA ALA A 70 -5.39 20.11 4.45
C ALA A 70 -4.83 18.77 3.96
N LEU A 71 -4.58 18.61 2.65
CA LEU A 71 -4.24 17.33 2.06
C LEU A 71 -2.90 16.77 2.56
N VAL A 72 -2.93 15.48 2.93
CA VAL A 72 -1.75 14.65 3.13
C VAL A 72 -1.81 13.39 2.28
N LYS A 73 -0.65 12.92 1.84
CA LYS A 73 -0.48 11.79 0.94
C LYS A 73 0.28 10.66 1.65
N PRO A 74 0.15 9.40 1.22
CA PRO A 74 -0.58 8.94 0.03
C PRO A 74 -2.05 8.56 0.27
N GLY A 75 -2.55 8.62 1.50
CA GLY A 75 -3.91 8.21 1.86
C GLY A 75 -4.03 6.72 2.20
N HIS A 76 -5.22 6.14 2.04
CA HIS A 76 -5.50 4.69 2.15
C HIS A 76 -4.77 3.95 3.30
N GLY A 77 -5.05 4.29 4.56
CA GLY A 77 -4.50 3.57 5.72
C GLY A 77 -2.97 3.62 5.92
N PHE A 78 -2.23 4.22 4.98
CA PHE A 78 -0.79 4.41 5.07
C PHE A 78 -0.43 5.59 5.97
N SER A 79 0.79 5.54 6.52
CA SER A 79 1.41 6.71 7.16
C SER A 79 1.46 7.87 6.16
N SER A 80 0.65 8.90 6.41
CA SER A 80 0.47 10.02 5.48
C SER A 80 1.04 11.32 6.05
N SER A 81 1.63 12.15 5.19
CA SER A 81 2.20 13.44 5.58
C SER A 81 2.16 14.46 4.43
N ARG A 82 2.50 15.71 4.73
CA ARG A 82 2.63 16.78 3.71
C ARG A 82 3.91 16.66 2.87
N VAL A 83 4.86 15.84 3.28
CA VAL A 83 6.14 15.63 2.56
C VAL A 83 6.10 14.40 1.67
N PHE A 84 5.16 13.49 1.90
CA PHE A 84 4.98 12.30 1.06
C PHE A 84 4.23 12.64 -0.23
N ASN A 85 4.42 11.77 -1.22
CA ASN A 85 3.79 11.85 -2.54
C ASN A 85 3.27 10.48 -2.95
N GLY A 86 2.48 10.46 -4.01
CA GLY A 86 1.86 9.26 -4.56
C GLY A 86 0.43 9.04 -4.09
N LEU A 87 -0.15 7.95 -4.58
CA LEU A 87 -1.51 7.51 -4.30
C LEU A 87 -1.51 6.10 -3.71
N GLY A 88 -2.10 5.96 -2.53
CA GLY A 88 -2.26 4.68 -1.85
C GLY A 88 -3.41 3.87 -2.44
N LEU A 89 -3.14 2.63 -2.80
CA LEU A 89 -4.10 1.71 -3.42
C LEU A 89 -4.04 0.34 -2.73
N SER A 90 -5.19 -0.18 -2.29
CA SER A 90 -5.33 -1.61 -1.97
C SER A 90 -5.43 -2.39 -3.26
N ASP A 91 -4.63 -3.44 -3.37
CA ASP A 91 -4.57 -4.36 -4.49
C ASP A 91 -4.65 -5.83 -4.03
N ASP A 92 -5.59 -6.12 -3.13
CA ASP A 92 -5.70 -7.39 -2.40
C ASP A 92 -5.86 -8.60 -3.33
N SER A 93 -6.50 -8.41 -4.49
CA SER A 93 -6.74 -9.46 -5.48
C SER A 93 -5.47 -9.85 -6.25
N MET A 94 -4.35 -9.11 -6.12
CA MET A 94 -3.07 -9.46 -6.74
C MET A 94 -2.53 -10.81 -6.28
N THR A 95 -2.92 -11.24 -5.07
CA THR A 95 -2.53 -12.54 -4.50
C THR A 95 -3.12 -13.71 -5.30
N MET A 96 -4.26 -13.49 -5.97
CA MET A 96 -5.00 -14.51 -6.73
C MET A 96 -4.49 -14.72 -8.17
N LEU A 97 -3.62 -13.83 -8.65
CA LEU A 97 -3.07 -13.90 -10.02
C LEU A 97 -1.65 -14.46 -10.03
N SER A 98 -1.21 -15.01 -11.16
CA SER A 98 0.21 -15.29 -11.37
C SER A 98 1.00 -13.98 -11.48
N PRO A 99 2.32 -13.98 -11.18
CA PRO A 99 3.17 -12.80 -11.36
C PRO A 99 3.06 -12.22 -12.78
N ASP A 100 3.10 -13.08 -13.80
CA ASP A 100 3.08 -12.66 -15.21
C ASP A 100 1.75 -12.00 -15.59
N LEU A 101 0.60 -12.61 -15.22
CA LEU A 101 -0.72 -12.02 -15.50
C LEU A 101 -0.89 -10.67 -14.81
N TYR A 102 -0.43 -10.55 -13.57
CA TYR A 102 -0.51 -9.30 -12.83
C TYR A 102 0.40 -8.23 -13.45
N ALA A 103 1.63 -8.59 -13.82
CA ALA A 103 2.57 -7.68 -14.47
C ALA A 103 2.04 -7.16 -15.80
N ASP A 104 1.50 -8.03 -16.65
CA ASP A 104 1.11 -7.67 -18.00
C ASP A 104 -0.25 -6.96 -18.05
N LEU A 105 -1.20 -7.37 -17.20
CA LEU A 105 -2.61 -6.96 -17.33
C LEU A 105 -3.09 -5.98 -16.25
N CYS A 106 -2.42 -5.93 -15.09
CA CYS A 106 -2.88 -5.10 -13.95
C CYS A 106 -1.97 -3.91 -13.69
N LEU A 107 -0.65 -4.13 -13.66
CA LEU A 107 0.32 -3.07 -13.36
C LEU A 107 0.23 -1.83 -14.26
N PRO A 108 -0.02 -1.92 -15.59
CA PRO A 108 -0.07 -0.72 -16.43
C PRO A 108 -1.09 0.31 -15.95
N ALA A 109 -2.29 -0.14 -15.57
CA ALA A 109 -3.34 0.72 -15.06
C ALA A 109 -3.02 1.28 -13.66
N MET A 110 -2.42 0.46 -12.80
CA MET A 110 -1.98 0.89 -11.46
C MET A 110 -0.88 1.97 -11.55
N VAL A 111 0.11 1.78 -12.43
CA VAL A 111 1.19 2.75 -12.69
C VAL A 111 0.65 4.04 -13.29
N LYS A 112 -0.24 3.95 -14.29
CA LYS A 112 -0.94 5.12 -14.87
C LYS A 112 -1.62 5.95 -13.77
N LEU A 113 -2.38 5.29 -12.90
CA LEU A 113 -3.09 5.91 -11.79
C LEU A 113 -2.11 6.55 -10.78
N GLY A 114 -1.10 5.81 -10.30
CA GLY A 114 -0.12 6.33 -9.34
C GLY A 114 0.68 7.52 -9.89
N ASN A 115 1.11 7.45 -11.15
CA ASN A 115 1.88 8.51 -11.80
C ASN A 115 1.12 9.84 -11.89
N ALA A 116 -0.22 9.79 -12.02
CA ALA A 116 -1.05 11.00 -11.99
C ALA A 116 -0.96 11.79 -10.66
N PHE A 117 -0.50 11.15 -9.58
CA PHE A 117 -0.42 11.74 -8.23
C PHE A 117 0.99 11.70 -7.60
N GLY A 118 2.03 11.46 -8.42
CA GLY A 118 3.43 11.51 -8.01
C GLY A 118 4.08 10.16 -7.70
N GLY A 119 3.38 9.06 -7.96
CA GLY A 119 3.88 7.68 -7.87
C GLY A 119 2.88 6.73 -7.23
N THR A 120 3.18 5.44 -7.30
CA THR A 120 2.32 4.39 -6.75
C THR A 120 2.66 4.16 -5.28
N VAL A 121 1.65 3.91 -4.45
CA VAL A 121 1.83 3.37 -3.10
C VAL A 121 0.96 2.11 -2.98
N PHE A 122 1.63 0.98 -2.86
CA PHE A 122 1.04 -0.36 -2.98
C PHE A 122 0.66 -0.91 -1.61
N HIS A 123 -0.53 -1.48 -1.50
CA HIS A 123 -0.96 -2.31 -0.38
C HIS A 123 -1.60 -3.59 -0.92
N SER A 124 -1.44 -4.69 -0.21
CA SER A 124 -2.26 -5.88 -0.38
C SER A 124 -2.43 -6.54 0.98
N CYS A 125 -3.66 -6.88 1.33
CA CYS A 125 -3.95 -7.88 2.34
C CYS A 125 -3.44 -9.25 1.88
N GLY A 126 -3.24 -10.15 2.84
CA GLY A 126 -2.71 -11.48 2.61
C GLY A 126 -1.21 -11.50 2.26
N ASN A 127 -0.78 -12.66 1.77
CA ASN A 127 0.63 -12.97 1.58
C ASN A 127 1.06 -12.75 0.13
N TRP A 128 1.82 -11.69 -0.10
CA TRP A 128 2.42 -11.35 -1.39
C TRP A 128 3.93 -11.60 -1.43
N SER A 129 4.50 -12.35 -0.48
CA SER A 129 5.96 -12.61 -0.42
C SER A 129 6.52 -13.26 -1.67
N GLY A 130 5.71 -14.06 -2.37
CA GLY A 130 6.08 -14.68 -3.66
C GLY A 130 6.16 -13.69 -4.83
N LYS A 131 5.71 -12.44 -4.64
CA LYS A 131 5.69 -11.37 -5.65
C LYS A 131 6.47 -10.13 -5.20
N LYS A 132 7.25 -10.20 -4.13
CA LYS A 132 7.92 -9.02 -3.55
C LYS A 132 8.88 -8.31 -4.51
N ASP A 133 9.60 -9.06 -5.34
CA ASP A 133 10.53 -8.49 -6.32
C ASP A 133 9.78 -7.80 -7.46
N LEU A 134 8.63 -8.35 -7.86
CA LEU A 134 7.71 -7.71 -8.81
C LEU A 134 7.18 -6.40 -8.21
N VAL A 135 6.75 -6.41 -6.95
CA VAL A 135 6.26 -5.21 -6.25
C VAL A 135 7.37 -4.15 -6.18
N ALA A 136 8.57 -4.51 -5.75
CA ALA A 136 9.71 -3.58 -5.70
C ALA A 136 10.12 -3.05 -7.10
N GLY A 137 9.79 -3.79 -8.16
CA GLY A 137 9.99 -3.40 -9.55
C GLY A 137 8.88 -2.51 -10.14
N ILE A 138 7.81 -2.21 -9.41
CA ILE A 138 6.74 -1.32 -9.89
C ILE A 138 7.34 0.06 -10.20
N GLU A 139 7.07 0.55 -11.41
CA GLU A 139 7.54 1.85 -11.85
C GLU A 139 7.08 2.96 -10.90
N ASN A 140 8.04 3.80 -10.47
CA ASN A 140 7.77 4.95 -9.60
C ASN A 140 7.04 4.59 -8.30
N LEU A 141 7.25 3.37 -7.78
CA LEU A 141 6.76 2.97 -6.47
C LEU A 141 7.42 3.83 -5.38
N ARG A 142 6.60 4.37 -4.48
CA ARG A 142 7.05 5.20 -3.34
C ARG A 142 7.06 4.42 -2.04
N MET A 143 6.07 3.55 -1.87
CA MET A 143 5.89 2.79 -0.64
C MET A 143 5.16 1.48 -0.95
N ALA A 144 5.54 0.40 -0.26
CA ALA A 144 4.81 -0.86 -0.22
C ALA A 144 4.39 -1.15 1.22
N ASP A 145 3.12 -1.53 1.42
CA ASP A 145 2.57 -1.95 2.70
C ASP A 145 2.30 -3.45 2.73
N GLY A 146 2.63 -4.05 3.87
CA GLY A 146 2.28 -5.43 4.17
C GLY A 146 2.07 -5.63 5.67
N ALA A 147 1.21 -6.58 6.01
CA ALA A 147 1.13 -7.12 7.36
C ALA A 147 2.22 -8.18 7.56
N PHE A 148 2.90 -8.14 8.71
CA PHE A 148 3.99 -9.07 9.08
C PHE A 148 3.76 -9.78 10.42
N SER A 149 2.51 -9.77 10.91
CA SER A 149 2.08 -10.60 12.04
C SER A 149 0.65 -11.08 11.87
N LEU A 150 0.36 -12.27 12.41
CA LEU A 150 -0.97 -12.90 12.31
C LEU A 150 -2.08 -12.11 13.00
N ALA A 151 -1.73 -11.31 14.01
CA ALA A 151 -2.71 -10.44 14.68
C ALA A 151 -3.09 -9.22 13.82
N THR A 152 -2.29 -8.88 12.81
CA THR A 152 -2.62 -7.85 11.82
C THR A 152 -3.44 -8.44 10.66
N ASP A 153 -3.02 -9.59 10.13
CA ASP A 153 -3.65 -10.24 8.99
C ASP A 153 -3.46 -11.77 9.11
N PRO A 154 -4.51 -12.60 9.00
CA PRO A 154 -4.36 -14.06 9.05
C PRO A 154 -3.44 -14.62 7.95
N GLY A 155 -3.31 -13.92 6.83
CA GLY A 155 -2.39 -14.20 5.74
C GLY A 155 -1.12 -13.34 5.77
N ALA A 156 -0.64 -12.92 6.94
CA ALA A 156 0.54 -12.06 7.04
C ALA A 156 1.76 -12.58 6.27
N ASN A 157 2.54 -11.64 5.75
CA ASN A 157 3.77 -11.91 5.03
C ASN A 157 4.86 -12.47 5.98
N PRO A 158 5.67 -13.43 5.50
CA PRO A 158 6.98 -13.70 6.08
C PRO A 158 7.88 -12.46 6.01
N THR A 159 8.94 -12.43 6.81
CA THR A 159 9.96 -11.35 6.78
C THR A 159 11.11 -11.67 5.83
N GLU A 160 11.25 -12.93 5.44
CA GLU A 160 12.36 -13.48 4.70
C GLU A 160 12.58 -12.78 3.34
N GLY A 161 13.76 -12.19 3.18
CA GLY A 161 14.22 -11.54 1.96
C GLY A 161 13.65 -10.13 1.70
N TYR A 162 12.70 -9.65 2.51
CA TYR A 162 12.17 -8.28 2.36
C TYR A 162 13.25 -7.22 2.56
N ALA A 163 14.12 -7.41 3.55
CA ALA A 163 15.21 -6.47 3.78
C ALA A 163 16.13 -6.37 2.56
N ASP A 164 16.42 -7.51 1.92
CA ASP A 164 17.24 -7.59 0.71
C ASP A 164 16.58 -6.94 -0.50
N THR A 165 15.30 -7.24 -0.74
CA THR A 165 14.52 -6.70 -1.86
C THR A 165 14.40 -5.17 -1.78
N PHE A 166 14.20 -4.59 -0.59
CA PHE A 166 13.88 -3.16 -0.45
C PHE A 166 15.09 -2.26 -0.11
N ALA A 167 16.23 -2.79 0.34
CA ALA A 167 17.38 -1.94 0.64
C ALA A 167 17.97 -1.24 -0.58
N ASN A 168 18.36 0.02 -0.40
CA ASN A 168 18.95 0.89 -1.43
C ASN A 168 18.02 1.20 -2.62
N THR A 169 16.77 0.74 -2.59
CA THR A 169 15.77 1.06 -3.62
C THR A 169 15.22 2.49 -3.48
N GLY A 170 15.26 3.03 -2.26
CA GLY A 170 14.62 4.29 -1.91
C GLY A 170 13.10 4.19 -1.69
N ILE A 171 12.50 3.01 -1.89
CA ILE A 171 11.10 2.68 -1.59
C ILE A 171 10.93 2.50 -0.08
N VAL A 172 9.84 3.02 0.47
CA VAL A 172 9.49 2.82 1.87
C VAL A 172 8.75 1.49 2.04
N LEU A 173 9.23 0.64 2.94
CA LEU A 173 8.45 -0.52 3.39
C LEU A 173 7.65 -0.11 4.64
N ASN A 174 6.32 -0.03 4.52
CA ASN A 174 5.41 0.23 5.62
C ASN A 174 4.93 -1.11 6.20
N THR A 175 5.41 -1.45 7.39
CA THR A 175 5.22 -2.77 8.00
C THR A 175 4.21 -2.69 9.12
N ARG A 176 3.05 -3.33 8.93
CA ARG A 176 2.04 -3.44 9.98
C ARG A 176 2.31 -4.68 10.82
N ILE A 177 2.54 -4.46 12.12
CA ILE A 177 2.95 -5.50 13.06
C ILE A 177 2.20 -5.30 14.38
N VAL A 178 1.10 -6.03 14.57
CA VAL A 178 0.37 -6.09 15.84
C VAL A 178 0.83 -7.32 16.62
N GLY A 179 1.09 -7.17 17.92
CA GLY A 179 1.53 -8.25 18.80
C GLY A 179 2.28 -7.72 20.02
N SER A 180 2.97 -8.60 20.75
CA SER A 180 3.79 -8.17 21.89
C SER A 180 4.99 -7.33 21.43
N ALA A 181 5.53 -6.50 22.33
CA ALA A 181 6.75 -5.73 22.06
C ALA A 181 7.91 -6.62 21.59
N GLU A 182 8.07 -7.82 22.14
CA GLU A 182 9.10 -8.77 21.72
C GLU A 182 8.92 -9.22 20.27
N LEU A 183 7.68 -9.53 19.88
CA LEU A 183 7.37 -9.93 18.50
C LEU A 183 7.67 -8.79 17.53
N VAL A 184 7.26 -7.56 17.87
CA VAL A 184 7.52 -6.38 17.03
C VAL A 184 9.03 -6.18 16.86
N LEU A 185 9.80 -6.20 17.95
CA LEU A 185 11.26 -6.05 17.89
C LEU A 185 11.94 -7.18 17.12
N GLN A 186 11.45 -8.41 17.24
CA GLN A 186 11.95 -9.53 16.44
C GLN A 186 11.72 -9.26 14.95
N LYS A 187 10.49 -8.94 14.55
CA LYS A 187 10.13 -8.69 13.15
C LYS A 187 10.88 -7.50 12.56
N VAL A 188 11.09 -6.43 13.35
CA VAL A 188 11.89 -5.29 12.92
C VAL A 188 13.35 -5.68 12.65
N ARG A 189 13.97 -6.53 13.50
CA ARG A 189 15.34 -7.03 13.24
C ARG A 189 15.43 -7.85 11.95
N GLU A 190 14.39 -8.61 11.63
CA GLU A 190 14.33 -9.41 10.41
C GLU A 190 14.08 -8.55 9.16
N LEU A 191 13.30 -7.47 9.30
CA LEU A 191 12.86 -6.60 8.20
C LEU A 191 13.80 -5.44 7.91
N TRP A 192 14.74 -5.12 8.81
CA TRP A 192 15.61 -3.96 8.68
C TRP A 192 17.05 -4.35 8.33
N LYS A 193 17.66 -3.59 7.43
CA LYS A 193 19.10 -3.53 7.21
C LYS A 193 19.53 -2.14 6.73
N PRO A 194 20.83 -1.79 6.79
CA PRO A 194 21.33 -0.52 6.26
C PRO A 194 20.92 -0.28 4.80
N GLY A 195 20.51 0.95 4.51
CA GLY A 195 20.04 1.37 3.18
C GLY A 195 18.52 1.24 2.97
N MET A 196 17.78 0.71 3.94
CA MET A 196 16.31 0.65 3.87
C MET A 196 15.64 1.95 4.32
N LYS A 197 14.42 2.15 3.84
CA LYS A 197 13.45 3.06 4.46
C LYS A 197 12.31 2.23 5.04
N LEU A 198 12.15 2.26 6.36
CA LEU A 198 11.19 1.43 7.07
C LEU A 198 10.25 2.32 7.89
N ILE A 199 8.95 2.05 7.81
CA ILE A 199 7.94 2.59 8.73
C ILE A 199 7.32 1.41 9.45
N VAL A 200 7.35 1.41 10.78
CA VAL A 200 6.74 0.36 11.60
C VAL A 200 5.42 0.87 12.16
N VAL A 201 4.33 0.23 11.77
CA VAL A 201 2.98 0.51 12.27
C VAL A 201 2.61 -0.58 13.26
N THR A 202 2.49 -0.21 14.53
CA THR A 202 2.20 -1.15 15.62
C THR A 202 1.20 -0.56 16.61
N TYR A 203 0.68 -1.42 17.48
CA TYR A 203 -0.25 -1.05 18.55
C TYR A 203 0.35 -1.44 19.89
N CYS A 204 0.33 -0.50 20.83
CA CYS A 204 0.70 -0.70 22.23
C CYS A 204 -0.50 -0.32 23.09
N GLU A 205 -0.74 -1.07 24.17
CA GLU A 205 -1.88 -0.78 25.06
C GLU A 205 -1.64 0.48 25.91
N THR A 206 -0.37 0.77 26.20
CA THR A 206 0.00 1.87 27.09
C THR A 206 1.03 2.80 26.47
N PRO A 207 1.01 4.11 26.82
CA PRO A 207 2.04 5.05 26.39
C PRO A 207 3.47 4.67 26.82
N ALA A 208 3.61 4.00 27.97
CA ALA A 208 4.91 3.57 28.47
C ALA A 208 5.51 2.44 27.62
N GLU A 209 4.70 1.46 27.23
CA GLU A 209 5.10 0.43 26.28
C GLU A 209 5.43 1.03 24.92
N GLN A 210 4.60 1.97 24.43
CA GLN A 210 4.85 2.67 23.17
C GLN A 210 6.20 3.40 23.16
N ALA A 211 6.52 4.14 24.23
CA ALA A 211 7.80 4.86 24.34
C ALA A 211 8.99 3.89 24.36
N MET A 212 8.90 2.81 25.15
CA MET A 212 9.93 1.78 25.20
C MET A 212 10.16 1.10 23.86
N LEU A 213 9.07 0.77 23.15
CA LEU A 213 9.13 0.12 21.84
C LEU A 213 9.70 1.07 20.78
N TYR A 214 9.30 2.35 20.81
CA TYR A 214 9.85 3.39 19.95
C TYR A 214 11.38 3.48 20.08
N ASP A 215 11.90 3.63 21.30
CA ASP A 215 13.34 3.76 21.53
C ASP A 215 14.11 2.53 21.04
N LYS A 216 13.64 1.32 21.38
CA LYS A 216 14.29 0.07 20.96
C LYS A 216 14.26 -0.17 19.45
N ILE A 217 13.18 0.23 18.76
CA ILE A 217 13.14 0.17 17.29
C ILE A 217 14.22 1.08 16.70
N HIS A 218 14.39 2.29 17.25
CA HIS A 218 15.44 3.21 16.78
C HIS A 218 16.85 2.72 17.11
N GLU A 219 17.05 1.99 18.21
CA GLU A 219 18.32 1.31 18.50
C GLU A 219 18.64 0.18 17.51
N ILE A 220 17.62 -0.57 17.05
CA ILE A 220 17.81 -1.59 16.01
C ILE A 220 18.17 -0.94 14.68
N CYS A 221 17.52 0.18 14.34
CA CYS A 221 17.57 0.78 13.02
C CYS A 221 18.67 1.84 12.81
N GLN A 222 19.80 1.73 13.51
CA GLN A 222 20.94 2.67 13.42
C GLN A 222 21.81 2.48 12.17
#